data_AF-A0A2A7UHJ8-F1
#
_entry.id   AF-A0A2A7UHJ8-F1
#
_cell.length_a   1.000
_cell.length_b   1.000
_cell.length_c   1.000
_cell.angle_alpha   90.00
_cell.angle_beta   90.00
_cell.angle_gamma   90.00
#
_symmetry.space_group_name_H-M   'P 1'
#
loop_
_entity.id
_entity.type
_entity.pdbx_description
1 polymer ?
#
loop_
_entity_poly.entity_id
_entity_poly.type
_entity_poly.pdbx_seq_one_letter_code
_entity_poly.pdbx_strand_id
1 'polypeptide(L)'
;MTEGAQNAGLQVNPAALQTFATNLGAEAGELTGLGAGTAFSTAVGALPGTDFGAVAQQSADVVNRCLARMGERLTTVADSMRTAAGSYEMAEADFTRALTTIGLQLP
;
A
#
# COMPACT_ATOMS: atom_id res chain seq x y z
N MET A 1 -40.22 1.84 13.96
CA MET A 1 -39.03 2.70 14.18
C MET A 1 -37.96 1.80 14.79
N THR A 2 -37.13 1.19 13.95
CA THR A 2 -35.98 0.37 14.35
C THR A 2 -34.80 1.31 14.54
N GLU A 3 -34.69 1.84 15.75
CA GLU A 3 -33.46 2.43 16.25
C GLU A 3 -32.37 1.36 16.33
N GLY A 4 -31.17 1.71 15.87
CA GLY A 4 -29.97 1.12 16.46
C GLY A 4 -29.08 0.26 15.57
N ALA A 5 -28.96 0.56 14.26
CA ALA A 5 -27.70 0.28 13.56
C ALA A 5 -26.62 1.28 14.02
N GLN A 6 -26.40 1.37 15.34
CA GLN A 6 -25.28 2.12 15.89
C GLN A 6 -24.05 1.26 15.67
N ASN A 7 -23.34 1.56 14.59
CA ASN A 7 -21.90 1.43 14.43
C ASN A 7 -21.22 0.80 15.66
N ALA A 8 -21.28 -0.54 15.78
CA ALA A 8 -20.51 -1.26 16.78
C ALA A 8 -19.06 -1.00 16.40
N GLY A 9 -18.44 -0.06 17.13
CA GLY A 9 -17.21 0.61 16.72
C GLY A 9 -16.23 -0.37 16.10
N LEU A 10 -15.89 -0.14 14.83
CA LEU A 10 -14.98 -1.00 14.08
C LEU A 10 -13.69 -1.18 14.90
N GLN A 11 -13.52 -2.36 15.49
CA GLN A 11 -12.35 -2.68 16.30
C GLN A 11 -11.22 -3.02 15.33
N VAL A 12 -10.41 -2.02 15.01
CA VAL A 12 -9.30 -2.18 14.08
C VAL A 12 -8.13 -2.84 14.80
N ASN A 13 -7.59 -3.90 14.21
CA ASN A 13 -6.38 -4.56 14.70
C ASN A 13 -5.14 -3.86 14.09
N PRO A 14 -4.38 -3.06 14.87
CA PRO A 14 -3.24 -2.33 14.35
C PRO A 14 -2.11 -3.25 13.88
N ALA A 15 -1.89 -4.40 14.54
CA ALA A 15 -0.88 -5.38 14.10
C ALA A 15 -1.21 -6.01 12.74
N ALA A 16 -2.50 -6.24 12.48
CA ALA A 16 -2.96 -6.69 11.16
C ALA A 16 -2.74 -5.62 10.08
N LEU A 17 -3.01 -4.34 10.40
CA LEU A 17 -2.73 -3.22 9.50
C LEU A 17 -1.24 -3.07 9.20
N GLN A 18 -0.37 -3.21 10.21
CA GLN A 18 1.08 -3.16 10.01
C GLN A 18 1.59 -4.31 9.14
N THR A 19 1.08 -5.52 9.35
CA THR A 19 1.40 -6.68 8.51
C THR A 19 0.95 -6.45 7.07
N PHE A 20 -0.28 -5.99 6.88
CA PHE A 20 -0.81 -5.68 5.56
C PHE A 20 0.01 -4.61 4.83
N ALA A 21 0.35 -3.51 5.51
CA ALA A 21 1.21 -2.45 4.96
C ALA A 21 2.58 -2.99 4.53
N THR A 22 3.17 -3.89 5.33
CA THR A 22 4.46 -4.49 5.01
C THR A 22 4.39 -5.37 3.77
N ASN A 23 3.38 -6.25 3.68
CA ASN A 23 3.18 -7.10 2.52
C ASN A 23 2.93 -6.27 1.24
N LEU A 24 2.10 -5.23 1.35
CA LEU A 24 1.79 -4.36 0.23
C LEU A 24 3.03 -3.59 -0.27
N GLY A 25 3.90 -3.16 0.65
CA GLY A 25 5.18 -2.54 0.30
C GLY A 25 6.14 -3.52 -0.40
N ALA A 26 6.16 -4.79 0.01
CA ALA A 26 6.95 -5.83 -0.65
C ALA A 26 6.45 -6.10 -2.09
N GLU A 27 5.14 -6.28 -2.27
CA GLU A 27 4.51 -6.46 -3.58
C GLU A 27 4.75 -5.26 -4.52
N ALA A 28 4.71 -4.03 -3.98
CA ALA A 28 5.06 -2.83 -4.74
C ALA A 28 6.51 -2.88 -5.25
N GLY A 29 7.44 -3.34 -4.41
CA GLY A 29 8.82 -3.57 -4.78
C GLY A 29 8.96 -4.64 -5.88
N GLU A 30 8.25 -5.76 -5.76
CA GLU A 30 8.25 -6.83 -6.76
C GLU A 30 7.73 -6.35 -8.13
N LEU A 31 6.68 -5.53 -8.16
CA LEU A 31 6.16 -4.94 -9.41
C LEU A 31 7.19 -4.05 -10.11
N THR A 32 7.98 -3.29 -9.35
CA THR A 32 9.09 -2.52 -9.92
C THR A 32 10.25 -3.42 -10.39
N GLY A 33 10.47 -4.56 -9.71
CA GLY A 33 11.50 -5.54 -10.04
C GLY A 33 11.15 -6.47 -11.21
N LEU A 34 9.87 -6.56 -11.59
CA LEU A 34 9.37 -7.45 -12.63
C LEU A 34 10.00 -7.21 -14.01
N GLY A 35 10.55 -6.01 -14.24
CA GLY A 35 11.34 -5.72 -15.43
C GLY A 35 10.58 -5.91 -16.75
N ALA A 36 9.25 -5.81 -16.76
CA ALA A 36 8.44 -6.18 -17.93
C ALA A 36 8.76 -5.36 -19.20
N GLY A 37 9.33 -4.16 -19.05
CA GLY A 37 9.85 -3.37 -20.18
C GLY A 37 11.10 -3.97 -20.85
N THR A 38 11.82 -4.89 -20.21
CA THR A 38 13.09 -5.47 -20.70
C THR A 38 12.91 -6.36 -21.94
N ALA A 39 11.77 -7.05 -22.03
CA ALA A 39 11.43 -7.84 -23.21
C ALA A 39 11.26 -6.93 -24.45
N PHE A 40 10.62 -5.78 -24.26
CA PHE A 40 10.43 -4.78 -25.31
C PHE A 40 11.74 -4.07 -25.66
N SER A 41 12.59 -3.75 -24.68
CA SER A 41 13.90 -3.15 -24.96
C SER A 41 14.81 -4.08 -25.77
N THR A 42 14.72 -5.40 -25.55
CA THR A 42 15.44 -6.41 -26.35
C THR A 42 14.95 -6.43 -27.80
N ALA A 43 13.66 -6.20 -28.03
CA ALA A 43 13.05 -6.18 -29.35
C ALA A 43 13.39 -4.93 -30.17
N VAL A 44 13.87 -3.84 -29.54
CA VAL A 44 14.17 -2.56 -30.23
C VAL A 44 15.15 -2.73 -31.39
N GLY A 45 16.14 -3.62 -31.25
CA GLY A 45 17.15 -3.88 -32.27
C GLY A 45 16.82 -5.02 -33.23
N ALA A 46 15.67 -5.68 -33.11
CA ALA A 46 15.39 -6.92 -33.82
C ALA A 46 15.12 -6.73 -35.33
N LEU A 47 14.59 -5.56 -35.73
CA LEU A 47 14.19 -5.25 -37.11
C LEU A 47 14.74 -3.88 -37.56
N PRO A 48 16.06 -3.77 -37.81
CA PRO A 48 16.68 -2.52 -38.24
C PRO A 48 16.12 -2.05 -39.59
N GLY A 49 15.92 -0.73 -39.72
CA GLY A 49 15.34 -0.11 -40.93
C GLY A 49 13.80 -0.10 -40.95
N THR A 50 13.14 -0.52 -39.87
CA THR A 50 11.67 -0.44 -39.70
C THR A 50 11.30 0.40 -38.48
N ASP A 51 10.05 0.84 -38.40
CA ASP A 51 9.50 1.55 -37.22
C ASP A 51 9.30 0.64 -36.00
N PHE A 52 9.52 -0.67 -36.15
CA PHE A 52 9.34 -1.65 -35.08
C PHE A 52 10.11 -1.28 -33.81
N GLY A 53 11.36 -0.80 -33.97
CA GLY A 53 12.17 -0.39 -32.83
C GLY A 53 11.57 0.76 -32.02
N ALA A 54 10.99 1.75 -32.70
CA ALA A 54 10.33 2.89 -32.06
C ALA A 54 9.05 2.45 -31.33
N VAL A 55 8.25 1.57 -31.93
CA VAL A 55 7.04 1.01 -31.32
C VAL A 55 7.36 0.12 -30.12
N ALA A 56 8.41 -0.71 -30.22
CA ALA A 56 8.90 -1.54 -29.13
C ALA A 56 9.36 -0.68 -27.95
N GLN A 57 10.15 0.37 -28.20
CA GLN A 57 10.59 1.30 -27.15
C GLN A 57 9.41 2.02 -26.49
N GLN A 58 8.45 2.51 -27.28
CA GLN A 58 7.24 3.15 -26.74
C GLN A 58 6.44 2.19 -25.86
N SER A 59 6.33 0.93 -26.27
CA SER A 59 5.65 -0.11 -25.49
C SER A 59 6.37 -0.38 -24.16
N ALA A 60 7.71 -0.45 -24.19
CA ALA A 60 8.54 -0.57 -22.99
C ALA A 60 8.27 0.58 -22.01
N ASP A 61 8.26 1.82 -22.49
CA ASP A 61 8.06 3.01 -21.68
C ASP A 61 6.65 3.05 -21.05
N VAL A 62 5.62 2.68 -21.81
CA VAL A 62 4.24 2.62 -21.30
C VAL A 62 4.11 1.58 -20.19
N VAL A 63 4.67 0.37 -20.39
CA VAL A 63 4.63 -0.70 -19.40
C VAL A 63 5.39 -0.29 -18.14
N ASN A 64 6.60 0.24 -18.28
CA ASN A 64 7.40 0.72 -17.14
C ASN A 64 6.67 1.81 -16.34
N ARG A 65 6.04 2.77 -17.03
CA ARG A 65 5.26 3.83 -16.38
C ARG A 65 4.03 3.28 -15.65
N CYS A 66 3.36 2.29 -16.23
CA CYS A 66 2.19 1.66 -15.60
C CYS A 66 2.59 0.94 -14.30
N LEU A 67 3.65 0.13 -14.35
CA LEU A 67 4.17 -0.59 -13.18
C LEU A 67 4.65 0.36 -12.10
N ALA A 68 5.36 1.43 -12.46
CA ALA A 68 5.80 2.45 -11.51
C ALA A 68 4.61 3.11 -10.79
N ARG A 69 3.55 3.47 -11.52
CA ARG A 69 2.32 4.05 -10.93
C ARG A 69 1.59 3.05 -10.03
N MET A 70 1.57 1.77 -10.39
CA MET A 70 1.00 0.74 -9.52
C MET A 70 1.81 0.64 -8.22
N GLY A 71 3.14 0.55 -8.30
CA GLY A 71 4.02 0.55 -7.14
C GLY A 71 3.78 1.76 -6.22
N GLU A 72 3.76 2.97 -6.77
CA GLU A 72 3.51 4.22 -6.02
C GLU A 72 2.16 4.19 -5.28
N ARG A 73 1.10 3.70 -5.93
CA ARG A 73 -0.23 3.59 -5.31
C ARG A 73 -0.24 2.57 -4.18
N LEU A 74 0.42 1.44 -4.35
CA LEU A 74 0.53 0.41 -3.31
C LEU A 74 1.35 0.92 -2.12
N THR A 75 2.46 1.61 -2.36
CA THR A 75 3.24 2.30 -1.32
C THR A 75 2.38 3.33 -0.57
N THR A 76 1.61 4.14 -1.28
CA THR A 76 0.71 5.14 -0.67
C THR A 76 -0.33 4.50 0.25
N VAL A 77 -0.93 3.39 -0.19
CA VAL A 77 -1.88 2.63 0.63
C VAL A 77 -1.18 2.01 1.84
N ALA A 78 0.02 1.45 1.67
CA ALA A 78 0.81 0.88 2.76
C ALA A 78 1.13 1.93 3.84
N ASP A 79 1.56 3.13 3.43
CA ASP A 79 1.85 4.24 4.33
C ASP A 79 0.61 4.73 5.07
N SER A 80 -0.54 4.78 4.36
CA SER A 80 -1.83 5.11 4.97
C SER A 80 -2.23 4.10 6.05
N MET A 81 -2.04 2.80 5.79
CA MET A 81 -2.34 1.73 6.74
C MET A 81 -1.39 1.73 7.94
N ARG A 82 -0.10 2.04 7.74
CA ARG A 82 0.86 2.22 8.82
C ARG A 82 0.51 3.43 9.70
N THR A 83 0.11 4.53 9.09
CA THR A 83 -0.36 5.74 9.81
C THR A 83 -1.61 5.45 10.63
N ALA A 84 -2.57 4.72 10.03
CA ALA A 84 -3.77 4.30 10.73
C ALA A 84 -3.44 3.40 11.93
N ALA A 85 -2.58 2.38 11.75
CA ALA A 85 -2.15 1.50 12.83
C ALA A 85 -1.55 2.27 14.01
N GLY A 86 -0.63 3.21 13.74
CA GLY A 86 -0.03 4.04 14.79
C GLY A 86 -1.04 4.93 15.51
N SER A 87 -2.05 5.44 14.79
CA SER A 87 -3.14 6.23 15.39
C SER A 87 -4.00 5.39 16.33
N TYR A 88 -4.30 4.13 15.96
CA TYR A 88 -5.04 3.20 16.82
C TYR A 88 -4.23 2.80 18.07
N GLU A 89 -2.93 2.55 17.92
CA GLU A 89 -2.04 2.24 19.05
C GLU A 89 -1.96 3.40 20.06
N MET A 90 -1.86 4.64 19.56
CA MET A 90 -1.84 5.83 20.41
C MET A 90 -3.19 6.01 21.14
N ALA A 91 -4.31 5.84 20.44
CA ALA A 91 -5.63 5.93 21.06
C ALA A 91 -5.82 4.88 22.16
N GLU A 92 -5.42 3.63 21.93
CA GLU A 92 -5.51 2.55 22.93
C GLU A 92 -4.64 2.84 24.17
N ALA A 93 -3.44 3.39 23.97
CA ALA A 93 -2.56 3.79 25.06
C ALA A 93 -3.20 4.91 25.92
N ASP A 94 -3.83 5.90 25.28
CA ASP A 94 -4.53 6.98 25.97
C ASP A 94 -5.77 6.46 26.74
N PHE A 95 -6.55 5.56 26.14
CA PHE A 95 -7.68 4.91 26.82
C PHE A 95 -7.21 4.09 28.02
N THR A 96 -6.15 3.29 27.88
CA THR A 96 -5.56 2.49 28.97
C THR A 96 -5.07 3.38 30.12
N ARG A 97 -4.43 4.50 29.79
CA ARG A 97 -3.97 5.49 30.77
C ARG A 97 -5.14 6.13 31.52
N ALA A 98 -6.20 6.51 30.80
CA ALA A 98 -7.41 7.07 31.41
C ALA A 98 -8.07 6.05 32.36
N LEU A 99 -8.21 4.79 31.93
CA LEU A 99 -8.78 3.71 32.75
C LEU A 99 -7.96 3.44 34.01
N THR A 100 -6.63 3.40 33.88
CA THR A 100 -5.73 3.22 35.04
C THR A 100 -5.84 4.40 36.01
N THR A 101 -5.94 5.62 35.50
CA THR A 101 -6.11 6.82 36.32
C THR A 101 -7.42 6.79 37.11
N ILE A 102 -8.52 6.40 36.47
CA ILE A 102 -9.83 6.24 37.13
C ILE A 102 -9.77 5.09 38.16
N GLY A 103 -9.17 3.96 37.80
CA GLY A 103 -9.02 2.80 38.69
C GLY A 103 -8.19 3.10 39.95
N LEU A 104 -7.19 3.98 39.83
CA LEU A 104 -6.38 4.47 40.96
C LEU A 104 -7.10 5.52 41.82
N GLN A 105 -8.18 6.14 41.33
CA GLN A 105 -8.99 7.11 42.05
C GLN A 105 -10.20 6.49 42.77
N LEU A 106 -10.42 5.18 42.65
CA LEU A 106 -11.45 4.46 43.40
C LEU A 106 -10.85 3.96 44.74
N PRO A 107 -11.47 4.31 45.90
CA PRO A 107 -11.02 3.88 47.22
C PRO A 107 -11.18 2.38 47.48
#